data_AF-A0A9E2DTD6-F1
#
_entry.id   AF-A0A9E2DTD6-F1
#
_cell.length_a   1.000
_cell.length_b   1.000
_cell.length_c   1.000
_cell.angle_alpha   90.00
_cell.angle_beta   90.00
_cell.angle_gamma   90.00
#
_symmetry.space_group_name_H-M   'P 1'
#
loop_
_entity.id
_entity.type
_entity.pdbx_description
1 polymer ?
#
loop_
_entity_poly.entity_id
_entity_poly.type
_entity_poly.pdbx_seq_one_letter_code
_entity_poly.pdbx_strand_id
1 'polypeptide(L)'
;MESVEKAVSLITRMIPAMLFIALSVSCAKHELDKSKQVTSSQREAAISGAMELLQTNQIKEALAITTSLVAVDADNAETQETHALALIAQGWNFLEFRDDSAAEDSWERALEAYQHACRLTENPGMLQLSTGQLAQMLHNDDVAIQYYTQSHSNNIEDERASFFLSQIYLLQKEWAQAKHWLEESVKRNATEPFALISLALAEAELGNCLEALQFSTKGCSILPEDPNIRFVQARVVRLCGSPQQAMEILLALPTHMQETEMFLEELNFCKQELNVD
;
A
#
# COMPACT_ATOMS: atom_id res chain seq x y z
N MET A 1 -12.48 -2.57 -14.25
CA MET A 1 -11.14 -2.65 -14.90
C MET A 1 -10.10 -1.94 -14.04
N GLU A 2 -10.36 -0.68 -13.64
CA GLU A 2 -9.51 0.07 -12.70
C GLU A 2 -9.43 -0.54 -11.27
N SER A 3 -10.51 -1.18 -10.80
CA SER A 3 -10.57 -1.90 -9.51
C SER A 3 -9.67 -3.14 -9.47
N VAL A 4 -9.62 -3.89 -10.57
CA VAL A 4 -8.73 -5.05 -10.75
C VAL A 4 -7.29 -4.59 -10.97
N GLU A 5 -7.04 -3.48 -11.66
CA GLU A 5 -5.69 -2.92 -11.76
C GLU A 5 -5.15 -2.42 -10.42
N LYS A 6 -5.99 -1.88 -9.52
CA LYS A 6 -5.60 -1.54 -8.14
C LYS A 6 -5.30 -2.78 -7.30
N ALA A 7 -6.08 -3.85 -7.50
CA ALA A 7 -5.78 -5.18 -6.97
C ALA A 7 -4.46 -5.73 -7.46
N VAL A 8 -4.25 -5.66 -8.77
CA VAL A 8 -3.11 -6.21 -9.50
C VAL A 8 -1.86 -5.33 -9.38
N SER A 9 -1.99 -4.06 -9.01
CA SER A 9 -0.88 -3.16 -8.68
C SER A 9 -0.14 -3.59 -7.41
N LEU A 10 -0.84 -4.27 -6.48
CA LEU A 10 -0.20 -4.99 -5.37
C LEU A 10 0.49 -6.30 -5.84
N ILE A 11 0.19 -6.76 -7.07
CA ILE A 11 0.55 -8.07 -7.68
C ILE A 11 1.76 -7.94 -8.63
N THR A 12 2.64 -6.94 -8.53
CA THR A 12 3.83 -6.82 -9.41
C THR A 12 4.92 -7.88 -9.17
N ARG A 13 4.54 -9.14 -8.91
CA ARG A 13 5.30 -10.36 -9.16
C ARG A 13 4.28 -11.49 -9.38
N MET A 14 3.99 -11.85 -10.63
CA MET A 14 3.85 -13.24 -11.14
C MET A 14 3.23 -13.25 -12.55
N ILE A 15 3.99 -13.80 -13.51
CA ILE A 15 3.59 -14.01 -14.91
C ILE A 15 2.84 -15.35 -15.02
N PRO A 16 1.78 -15.48 -15.85
CA PRO A 16 0.80 -16.56 -15.74
C PRO A 16 1.21 -17.82 -16.49
N ALA A 17 0.70 -18.97 -16.04
CA ALA A 17 0.56 -20.17 -16.85
C ALA A 17 -0.91 -20.60 -16.85
N MET A 18 -1.54 -20.52 -18.04
CA MET A 18 -2.88 -21.06 -18.30
C MET A 18 -2.90 -22.57 -18.07
N LEU A 19 -3.90 -23.07 -17.34
CA LEU A 19 -4.58 -24.33 -17.68
C LEU A 19 -5.96 -24.39 -17.00
N PHE A 20 -7.01 -24.41 -17.81
CA PHE A 20 -8.38 -24.70 -17.35
C PHE A 20 -8.47 -26.12 -16.79
N ILE A 21 -8.86 -26.26 -15.52
CA ILE A 21 -9.48 -27.49 -15.02
C ILE A 21 -10.78 -27.11 -14.31
N ALA A 22 -11.89 -27.38 -14.99
CA ALA A 22 -13.22 -27.29 -14.41
C ALA A 22 -13.36 -28.31 -13.28
N LEU A 23 -13.34 -27.87 -12.02
CA LEU A 23 -13.80 -28.68 -10.90
C LEU A 23 -15.33 -28.72 -10.97
N SER A 24 -15.84 -29.86 -11.46
CA SER A 24 -17.28 -30.13 -11.46
C SER A 24 -17.80 -30.23 -10.02
N VAL A 25 -18.61 -29.25 -9.61
CA VAL A 25 -19.42 -29.33 -8.40
C VAL A 25 -20.53 -30.34 -8.67
N SER A 26 -20.30 -31.59 -8.27
CA SER A 26 -21.40 -32.55 -8.10
C SER A 26 -22.16 -32.18 -6.84
N CYS A 27 -23.38 -31.69 -7.02
CA CYS A 27 -24.36 -31.50 -5.94
C CYS A 27 -24.66 -32.83 -5.26
N ALA A 28 -23.96 -33.14 -4.18
CA ALA A 28 -24.38 -34.11 -3.19
C ALA A 28 -24.03 -33.57 -1.80
N LYS A 29 -25.05 -33.40 -0.95
CA LYS A 29 -24.87 -33.18 0.48
C LYS A 29 -23.97 -34.29 1.02
N HIS A 30 -22.70 -33.98 1.25
CA HIS A 30 -21.74 -34.90 1.86
C HIS A 30 -21.15 -34.19 3.08
N GLU A 31 -21.25 -34.83 4.24
CA GLU A 31 -20.45 -34.51 5.41
C GLU A 31 -18.99 -34.30 4.95
N LEU A 32 -18.40 -33.16 5.32
CA LEU A 32 -17.00 -32.85 5.03
C LEU A 32 -16.13 -33.92 5.70
N ASP A 33 -15.75 -34.91 4.91
CA ASP A 33 -14.78 -35.92 5.28
C ASP A 33 -13.41 -35.25 5.36
N LYS A 34 -12.97 -34.91 6.58
CA LYS A 34 -11.68 -34.28 6.90
C LYS A 34 -10.46 -35.15 6.55
N SER A 35 -10.63 -36.26 5.83
CA SER A 35 -9.58 -37.24 5.55
C SER A 35 -8.91 -37.12 4.17
N LYS A 36 -9.44 -36.32 3.24
CA LYS A 36 -8.81 -36.11 1.92
C LYS A 36 -8.01 -34.82 1.88
N GLN A 37 -6.73 -34.94 2.21
CA GLN A 37 -5.74 -33.88 2.01
C GLN A 37 -5.71 -33.47 0.53
N VAL A 38 -5.82 -32.17 0.26
CA VAL A 38 -5.71 -31.62 -1.11
C VAL A 38 -4.33 -31.92 -1.67
N THR A 39 -4.26 -32.46 -2.88
CA THR A 39 -2.98 -32.69 -3.57
C THR A 39 -2.41 -31.40 -4.14
N SER A 40 -1.08 -31.30 -4.30
CA SER A 40 -0.43 -30.11 -4.90
C SER A 40 -1.07 -29.69 -6.23
N SER A 41 -1.33 -30.66 -7.12
CA SER A 41 -1.95 -30.39 -8.42
C SER A 41 -3.38 -29.86 -8.31
N GLN A 42 -4.17 -30.33 -7.33
CA GLN A 42 -5.52 -29.80 -7.10
C GLN A 42 -5.49 -28.38 -6.57
N ARG A 43 -4.56 -28.07 -5.65
CA ARG A 43 -4.34 -26.72 -5.14
C ARG A 43 -3.93 -25.77 -6.26
N GLU A 44 -2.89 -26.14 -7.02
CA GLU A 44 -2.36 -25.35 -8.14
C GLU A 44 -3.46 -25.03 -9.17
N ALA A 45 -4.31 -26.01 -9.50
CA ALA A 45 -5.44 -25.81 -10.41
C ALA A 45 -6.50 -24.86 -9.84
N ALA A 46 -6.85 -25.00 -8.55
CA ALA A 46 -7.81 -24.11 -7.90
C ALA A 46 -7.29 -22.67 -7.80
N ILE A 47 -6.02 -22.49 -7.43
CA ILE A 47 -5.36 -21.18 -7.37
C ILE A 47 -5.31 -20.55 -8.75
N SER A 48 -4.81 -21.28 -9.76
CA SER A 48 -4.71 -20.75 -11.12
C SER A 48 -6.06 -20.34 -11.68
N GLY A 49 -7.10 -21.16 -11.48
CA GLY A 49 -8.46 -20.83 -11.89
C GLY A 49 -9.04 -19.62 -11.16
N ALA A 50 -8.81 -19.49 -9.85
CA ALA A 50 -9.23 -18.32 -9.09
C ALA A 50 -8.52 -17.04 -9.56
N MET A 51 -7.23 -17.11 -9.86
CA MET A 51 -6.45 -15.98 -10.36
C MET A 51 -6.90 -15.53 -11.75
N GLU A 52 -7.21 -16.47 -12.67
CA GLU A 52 -7.79 -16.14 -13.98
C GLU A 52 -9.14 -15.43 -13.82
N LEU A 53 -10.00 -15.92 -12.93
CA LEU A 53 -11.29 -15.29 -12.64
C LEU A 53 -11.13 -13.88 -12.05
N LEU A 54 -10.13 -13.66 -11.19
CA LEU A 54 -9.83 -12.30 -10.68
C LEU A 54 -9.40 -11.36 -11.81
N GLN A 55 -8.57 -11.84 -12.75
CA GLN A 55 -8.15 -11.06 -13.93
C GLN A 55 -9.32 -10.71 -14.85
N THR A 56 -10.32 -11.59 -14.97
CA THR A 56 -11.55 -11.34 -15.75
C THR A 56 -12.66 -10.65 -14.93
N ASN A 57 -12.36 -10.18 -13.72
CA ASN A 57 -13.29 -9.51 -12.81
C ASN A 57 -14.50 -10.39 -12.37
N GLN A 58 -14.35 -11.71 -12.42
CA GLN A 58 -15.32 -12.70 -11.94
C GLN A 58 -15.09 -13.01 -10.44
N ILE A 59 -15.22 -11.96 -9.62
CA ILE A 59 -14.84 -11.96 -8.21
C ILE A 59 -15.65 -12.97 -7.39
N LYS A 60 -16.93 -13.15 -7.69
CA LYS A 60 -17.81 -14.07 -6.94
C LYS A 60 -17.38 -15.53 -7.13
N GLU A 61 -17.04 -15.90 -8.36
CA GLU A 61 -16.57 -17.24 -8.71
C GLU A 61 -15.18 -17.50 -8.11
N ALA A 62 -14.27 -16.54 -8.19
CA ALA A 62 -12.96 -16.64 -7.55
C ALA A 62 -13.07 -16.82 -6.03
N LEU A 63 -13.96 -16.06 -5.38
CA LEU A 63 -14.21 -16.18 -3.95
C LEU A 63 -14.81 -17.54 -3.57
N ALA A 64 -15.73 -18.08 -4.39
CA ALA A 64 -16.30 -19.40 -4.16
C ALA A 64 -15.23 -20.51 -4.23
N ILE A 65 -14.32 -20.43 -5.20
CA ILE A 65 -13.21 -21.39 -5.34
C ILE A 65 -12.27 -21.29 -4.14
N THR A 66 -11.79 -20.09 -3.82
CA THR A 66 -10.80 -19.91 -2.73
C THR A 66 -11.38 -20.24 -1.36
N THR A 67 -12.65 -19.91 -1.10
CA THR A 67 -13.35 -20.31 0.14
C THR A 67 -13.46 -21.82 0.26
N SER A 68 -13.79 -22.49 -0.85
CA SER A 68 -13.87 -23.96 -0.87
C SER A 68 -12.50 -24.61 -0.66
N LEU A 69 -11.44 -24.01 -1.21
CA LEU A 69 -10.06 -24.47 -1.03
C LEU A 69 -9.61 -24.30 0.43
N VAL A 70 -9.83 -23.14 1.05
CA VAL A 70 -9.50 -22.90 2.47
C VAL A 70 -10.21 -23.90 3.39
N ALA A 71 -11.44 -24.31 3.09
CA ALA A 71 -12.18 -25.26 3.92
C ALA A 71 -11.52 -26.64 4.05
N VAL A 72 -10.64 -27.02 3.11
CA VAL A 72 -9.97 -28.33 3.06
C VAL A 72 -8.44 -28.23 3.07
N ASP A 73 -7.88 -27.01 2.96
CA ASP A 73 -6.44 -26.75 2.80
C ASP A 73 -6.00 -25.46 3.50
N ALA A 74 -6.56 -25.19 4.69
CA ALA A 74 -6.33 -23.95 5.43
C ALA A 74 -4.86 -23.73 5.86
N ASP A 75 -4.10 -24.80 6.08
CA ASP A 75 -2.72 -24.74 6.56
C ASP A 75 -1.71 -24.68 5.40
N ASN A 76 -2.07 -24.01 4.31
CA ASN A 76 -1.18 -23.71 3.20
C ASN A 76 -1.09 -22.21 2.90
N ALA A 77 0.14 -21.71 2.75
CA ALA A 77 0.42 -20.30 2.50
C ALA A 77 -0.22 -19.78 1.21
N GLU A 78 -0.04 -20.48 0.08
CA GLU A 78 -0.56 -20.05 -1.23
C GLU A 78 -2.09 -20.06 -1.26
N THR A 79 -2.72 -21.03 -0.59
CA THR A 79 -4.17 -21.08 -0.40
C THR A 79 -4.68 -19.85 0.35
N GLN A 80 -4.05 -19.52 1.48
CA GLN A 80 -4.43 -18.36 2.30
C GLN A 80 -4.17 -17.04 1.57
N GLU A 81 -3.04 -16.91 0.89
CA GLU A 81 -2.68 -15.74 0.08
C GLU A 81 -3.69 -15.52 -1.05
N THR A 82 -4.03 -16.57 -1.80
CA THR A 82 -5.00 -16.48 -2.90
C THR A 82 -6.40 -16.12 -2.38
N HIS A 83 -6.78 -16.65 -1.22
CA HIS A 83 -8.06 -16.30 -0.60
C HIS A 83 -8.10 -14.84 -0.14
N ALA A 84 -7.02 -14.35 0.46
CA ALA A 84 -6.90 -12.95 0.82
C ALA A 84 -7.05 -12.05 -0.42
N LEU A 85 -6.35 -12.35 -1.53
CA LEU A 85 -6.49 -11.60 -2.78
C LEU A 85 -7.95 -11.54 -3.29
N ALA A 86 -8.68 -12.66 -3.23
CA ALA A 86 -10.08 -12.70 -3.62
C ALA A 86 -10.98 -11.86 -2.69
N LEU A 87 -10.69 -11.84 -1.39
CA LEU A 87 -11.38 -11.00 -0.40
C LEU A 87 -11.09 -9.51 -0.59
N ILE A 88 -9.86 -9.13 -0.92
CA ILE A 88 -9.55 -7.72 -1.22
C ILE A 88 -10.29 -7.27 -2.49
N ALA A 89 -10.32 -8.12 -3.52
CA ALA A 89 -11.12 -7.90 -4.72
C ALA A 89 -12.61 -7.71 -4.40
N GLN A 90 -13.14 -8.52 -3.50
CA GLN A 90 -14.51 -8.37 -3.00
C GLN A 90 -14.72 -7.01 -2.30
N GLY A 91 -13.77 -6.56 -1.48
CA GLY A 91 -13.87 -5.27 -0.80
C GLY A 91 -13.94 -4.09 -1.77
N TRP A 92 -13.10 -4.07 -2.82
CA TRP A 92 -13.21 -3.03 -3.85
C TRP A 92 -14.52 -3.10 -4.63
N ASN A 93 -15.05 -4.29 -4.88
CA ASN A 93 -16.36 -4.46 -5.50
C ASN A 93 -17.49 -3.87 -4.64
N PHE A 94 -17.43 -4.03 -3.30
CA PHE A 94 -18.39 -3.39 -2.39
C PHE A 94 -18.33 -1.85 -2.45
N LEU A 95 -17.14 -1.26 -2.58
CA LEU A 95 -17.00 0.19 -2.76
C LEU A 95 -17.61 0.71 -4.07
N GLU A 96 -17.59 -0.09 -5.15
CA GLU A 96 -18.29 0.26 -6.39
C GLU A 96 -19.80 0.42 -6.15
N PHE A 97 -20.35 -0.32 -5.20
CA PHE A 97 -21.75 -0.24 -4.77
C PHE A 97 -21.98 0.65 -3.55
N ARG A 98 -20.97 1.42 -3.10
CA ARG A 98 -21.01 2.32 -1.93
C ARG A 98 -21.36 1.61 -0.63
N ASP A 99 -20.93 0.36 -0.49
CA ASP A 99 -21.08 -0.42 0.74
C ASP A 99 -19.74 -0.46 1.49
N ASP A 100 -19.41 0.65 2.15
CA ASP A 100 -18.13 0.82 2.85
C ASP A 100 -17.97 -0.20 3.99
N SER A 101 -19.07 -0.56 4.67
CA SER A 101 -19.04 -1.53 5.78
C SER A 101 -18.72 -2.94 5.30
N ALA A 102 -19.32 -3.38 4.18
CA ALA A 102 -19.01 -4.69 3.62
C ALA A 102 -17.61 -4.74 2.99
N ALA A 103 -17.12 -3.59 2.49
CA ALA A 103 -15.73 -3.46 2.04
C ALA A 103 -14.74 -3.67 3.19
N GLU A 104 -14.97 -3.00 4.32
CA GLU A 104 -14.15 -3.12 5.53
C GLU A 104 -14.14 -4.56 6.07
N ASP A 105 -15.29 -5.21 6.24
CA ASP A 105 -15.38 -6.64 6.66
C ASP A 105 -14.58 -7.57 5.72
N SER A 106 -14.67 -7.33 4.41
CA SER A 106 -13.93 -8.13 3.42
C SER A 106 -12.42 -7.95 3.56
N TRP A 107 -11.96 -6.72 3.84
CA TRP A 107 -10.55 -6.42 4.03
C TRP A 107 -10.01 -6.91 5.38
N GLU A 108 -10.80 -6.89 6.45
CA GLU A 108 -10.43 -7.49 7.73
C GLU A 108 -10.21 -9.00 7.58
N ARG A 109 -11.13 -9.69 6.89
CA ARG A 109 -10.99 -11.12 6.58
C ARG A 109 -9.78 -11.40 5.68
N ALA A 110 -9.49 -10.51 4.72
CA ALA A 110 -8.30 -10.63 3.90
C ALA A 110 -7.02 -10.48 4.75
N LEU A 111 -7.03 -9.56 5.72
CA LEU A 111 -5.92 -9.36 6.64
C LEU A 111 -5.66 -10.63 7.46
N GLU A 112 -6.70 -11.25 8.02
CA GLU A 112 -6.56 -12.53 8.74
C GLU A 112 -5.93 -13.63 7.87
N ALA A 113 -6.36 -13.76 6.61
CA ALA A 113 -5.83 -14.74 5.67
C ALA A 113 -4.35 -14.45 5.32
N TYR A 114 -3.97 -13.20 5.06
CA TYR A 114 -2.57 -12.82 4.85
C TYR A 114 -1.69 -13.04 6.09
N GLN A 115 -2.18 -12.70 7.28
CA GLN A 115 -1.47 -12.98 8.52
C GLN A 115 -1.26 -14.49 8.70
N HIS A 116 -2.23 -15.31 8.30
CA HIS A 116 -2.09 -16.76 8.31
C HIS A 116 -1.04 -17.23 7.31
N ALA A 117 -1.10 -16.75 6.06
CA ALA A 117 -0.12 -17.05 5.04
C ALA A 117 1.31 -16.67 5.49
N CYS A 118 1.49 -15.52 6.14
CA CYS A 118 2.78 -15.10 6.70
C CYS A 118 3.37 -16.11 7.70
N ARG A 119 2.52 -16.74 8.54
CA ARG A 119 2.96 -17.74 9.52
C ARG A 119 3.40 -19.06 8.88
N LEU A 120 2.93 -19.35 7.67
CA LEU A 120 3.16 -20.60 6.95
C LEU A 120 4.32 -20.50 5.94
N THR A 121 4.73 -19.30 5.57
CA THR A 121 5.77 -19.05 4.56
C THR A 121 7.17 -18.95 5.18
N GLU A 122 8.16 -19.64 4.60
CA GLU A 122 9.55 -19.63 5.07
C GLU A 122 10.25 -18.27 4.86
N ASN A 123 9.98 -17.59 3.75
CA ASN A 123 10.48 -16.26 3.45
C ASN A 123 9.33 -15.29 3.15
N PRO A 124 8.66 -14.77 4.20
CA PRO A 124 7.43 -14.02 4.05
C PRO A 124 7.63 -12.53 3.71
N GLY A 125 8.86 -12.07 3.40
CA GLY A 125 9.16 -10.62 3.31
C GLY A 125 8.22 -9.80 2.41
N MET A 126 7.90 -10.32 1.22
CA MET A 126 6.93 -9.69 0.31
C MET A 126 5.49 -9.76 0.83
N LEU A 127 5.11 -10.89 1.41
CA LEU A 127 3.77 -11.09 1.95
C LEU A 127 3.53 -10.23 3.20
N GLN A 128 4.56 -10.02 4.02
CA GLN A 128 4.54 -9.08 5.15
C GLN A 128 4.41 -7.64 4.68
N LEU A 129 5.04 -7.27 3.56
CA LEU A 129 4.84 -5.95 2.95
C LEU A 129 3.36 -5.75 2.59
N SER A 130 2.76 -6.72 1.86
CA SER A 130 1.35 -6.69 1.47
C SER A 130 0.41 -6.69 2.68
N THR A 131 0.76 -7.42 3.74
CA THR A 131 0.00 -7.45 5.00
C THR A 131 0.02 -6.09 5.68
N GLY A 132 1.19 -5.43 5.73
CA GLY A 132 1.32 -4.07 6.27
C GLY A 132 0.51 -3.04 5.48
N GLN A 133 0.50 -3.13 4.15
CA GLN A 133 -0.29 -2.26 3.28
C GLN A 133 -1.80 -2.40 3.52
N LEU A 134 -2.28 -3.64 3.65
CA LEU A 134 -3.67 -3.91 3.96
C LEU A 134 -4.06 -3.41 5.36
N ALA A 135 -3.21 -3.64 6.35
CA ALA A 135 -3.42 -3.12 7.70
C ALA A 135 -3.48 -1.59 7.74
N GLN A 136 -2.60 -0.92 6.99
CA GLN A 136 -2.61 0.54 6.87
C GLN A 136 -3.88 1.06 6.18
N MET A 137 -4.36 0.37 5.15
CA MET A 137 -5.64 0.70 4.49
C MET A 137 -6.83 0.57 5.46
N LEU A 138 -6.77 -0.36 6.40
CA LEU A 138 -7.72 -0.53 7.50
C LEU A 138 -7.48 0.41 8.68
N HIS A 139 -6.59 1.40 8.53
CA HIS A 139 -6.20 2.33 9.60
C HIS A 139 -5.67 1.66 10.88
N ASN A 140 -5.13 0.44 10.75
CA ASN A 140 -4.51 -0.30 11.84
C ASN A 140 -2.99 -0.11 11.81
N ASP A 141 -2.56 1.09 12.22
CA ASP A 141 -1.16 1.51 12.17
C ASP A 141 -0.24 0.59 13.00
N ASP A 142 -0.69 0.08 14.15
CA ASP A 142 0.10 -0.83 14.99
C ASP A 142 0.46 -2.11 14.25
N VAL A 143 -0.52 -2.73 13.59
CA VAL A 143 -0.30 -3.93 12.78
C VAL A 143 0.53 -3.60 11.53
N ALA A 144 0.28 -2.45 10.89
CA ALA A 144 1.05 -2.02 9.73
C ALA A 144 2.54 -1.85 10.06
N ILE A 145 2.86 -1.13 11.14
CA ILE A 145 4.23 -0.93 11.63
C ILE A 145 4.88 -2.28 11.93
N GLN A 146 4.17 -3.18 12.62
CA GLN A 146 4.68 -4.52 12.93
C GLN A 146 5.09 -5.27 11.64
N TYR A 147 4.21 -5.33 10.65
CA TYR A 147 4.44 -6.09 9.42
C TYR A 147 5.47 -5.45 8.50
N TYR A 148 5.50 -4.12 8.38
CA TYR A 148 6.55 -3.45 7.63
C TYR A 148 7.93 -3.62 8.28
N THR A 149 8.02 -3.57 9.61
CA THR A 149 9.28 -3.82 10.33
C THR A 149 9.80 -5.23 10.06
N GLN A 150 8.91 -6.23 10.08
CA GLN A 150 9.28 -7.61 9.75
C GLN A 150 9.70 -7.75 8.28
N SER A 151 8.95 -7.11 7.36
CA SER A 151 9.26 -7.10 5.93
C SER A 151 10.65 -6.53 5.65
N HIS A 152 10.97 -5.37 6.24
CA HIS A 152 12.29 -4.75 6.14
C HIS A 152 13.40 -5.65 6.72
N SER A 153 13.13 -6.30 7.85
CA SER A 153 14.10 -7.22 8.48
C SER A 153 14.41 -8.44 7.61
N ASN A 154 13.41 -8.95 6.88
CA ASN A 154 13.57 -10.09 5.97
C ASN A 154 14.22 -9.70 4.63
N ASN A 155 14.03 -8.47 4.17
CA ASN A 155 14.63 -7.97 2.95
C ASN A 155 15.06 -6.50 3.08
N ILE A 156 16.25 -6.29 3.64
CA ILE A 156 16.80 -4.95 3.91
C ILE A 156 17.16 -4.16 2.64
N GLU A 157 17.25 -4.83 1.50
CA GLU A 157 17.53 -4.21 0.20
C GLU A 157 16.26 -3.68 -0.48
N ASP A 158 15.08 -4.05 0.02
CA ASP A 158 13.79 -3.53 -0.45
C ASP A 158 13.46 -2.24 0.30
N GLU A 159 13.45 -1.13 -0.43
CA GLU A 159 13.21 0.20 0.14
C GLU A 159 11.77 0.39 0.60
N ARG A 160 10.82 -0.38 0.06
CA ARG A 160 9.38 -0.10 0.19
C ARG A 160 8.91 -0.20 1.63
N ALA A 161 9.38 -1.20 2.37
CA ALA A 161 8.99 -1.38 3.76
C ALA A 161 9.43 -0.18 4.63
N SER A 162 10.67 0.29 4.46
CA SER A 162 11.16 1.49 5.13
C SER A 162 10.42 2.76 4.66
N PHE A 163 10.10 2.87 3.37
CA PHE A 163 9.29 3.97 2.88
C PHE A 163 7.90 4.00 3.54
N PHE A 164 7.17 2.89 3.57
CA PHE A 164 5.83 2.86 4.18
C PHE A 164 5.85 3.08 5.69
N LEU A 165 6.85 2.56 6.42
CA LEU A 165 7.06 2.89 7.83
C LEU A 165 7.16 4.40 8.03
N SER A 166 7.97 5.06 7.21
CA SER A 166 8.14 6.50 7.32
C SER A 166 6.85 7.28 7.06
N GLN A 167 6.01 6.83 6.12
CA GLN A 167 4.74 7.48 5.82
C GLN A 167 3.79 7.45 7.02
N ILE A 168 3.76 6.36 7.78
CA ILE A 168 2.99 6.27 9.04
C ILE A 168 3.52 7.29 10.05
N TYR A 169 4.84 7.32 10.28
CA TYR A 169 5.44 8.26 11.23
C TYR A 169 5.31 9.73 10.81
N LEU A 170 5.28 10.03 9.51
CA LEU A 170 4.98 11.38 9.00
C LEU A 170 3.55 11.81 9.34
N LEU A 171 2.58 10.93 9.16
CA LEU A 171 1.17 11.21 9.52
C LEU A 171 1.01 11.43 11.03
N GLN A 172 1.76 10.68 11.84
CA GLN A 172 1.80 10.80 13.30
C GLN A 172 2.66 11.99 13.77
N LYS A 173 3.31 12.72 12.86
CA LYS A 173 4.25 13.83 13.13
C LYS A 173 5.43 13.42 14.02
N GLU A 174 5.80 12.14 14.00
CA GLU A 174 7.00 11.62 14.66
C GLU A 174 8.23 11.82 13.76
N TRP A 175 8.62 13.07 13.58
CA TRP A 175 9.61 13.48 12.57
C TRP A 175 10.96 12.75 12.64
N ALA A 176 11.42 12.44 13.85
CA ALA A 176 12.69 11.71 14.04
C ALA A 176 12.60 10.25 13.56
N GLN A 177 11.48 9.56 13.81
CA GLN A 177 11.26 8.20 13.31
C GLN A 177 11.03 8.21 11.80
N ALA A 178 10.22 9.16 11.30
CA ALA A 178 10.03 9.36 9.88
C ALA A 178 11.37 9.54 9.15
N LYS A 179 12.22 10.45 9.63
CA LYS A 179 13.58 10.66 9.09
C LYS A 179 14.39 9.38 9.06
N HIS A 180 14.47 8.64 10.17
CA HIS A 180 15.23 7.39 10.25
C HIS A 180 14.83 6.40 9.14
N TRP A 181 13.53 6.16 9.00
CA TRP A 181 13.02 5.23 7.99
C TRP A 181 13.16 5.74 6.56
N LEU A 182 13.05 7.06 6.33
CA LEU A 182 13.33 7.68 5.04
C LEU A 182 14.79 7.57 4.64
N GLU A 183 15.72 7.75 5.59
CA GLU A 183 17.15 7.54 5.35
C GLU A 183 17.43 6.08 4.95
N GLU A 184 16.81 5.11 5.63
CA GLU A 184 16.92 3.70 5.25
C GLU A 184 16.37 3.46 3.83
N SER A 185 15.24 4.04 3.47
CA SER A 185 14.65 3.94 2.12
C SER A 185 15.54 4.58 1.05
N VAL A 186 15.94 5.84 1.23
CA VAL A 186 16.76 6.61 0.27
C VAL A 186 18.15 5.99 0.11
N LYS A 187 18.68 5.34 1.13
CA LYS A 187 19.94 4.59 1.02
C LYS A 187 19.87 3.44 0.01
N ARG A 188 18.69 2.84 -0.22
CA ARG A 188 18.51 1.72 -1.19
C ARG A 188 18.02 2.22 -2.53
N ASN A 189 17.12 3.21 -2.52
CA ASN A 189 16.65 3.88 -3.72
C ASN A 189 16.83 5.40 -3.60
N ALA A 190 18.02 5.88 -3.99
CA ALA A 190 18.41 7.28 -3.88
C ALA A 190 17.72 8.20 -4.91
N THR A 191 16.92 7.64 -5.80
CA THR A 191 16.23 8.34 -6.89
C THR A 191 14.71 8.28 -6.77
N GLU A 192 14.17 7.79 -5.65
CA GLU A 192 12.73 7.78 -5.42
C GLU A 192 12.28 9.20 -5.00
N PRO A 193 11.56 9.93 -5.87
CA PRO A 193 11.28 11.35 -5.64
C PRO A 193 10.39 11.58 -4.42
N PHE A 194 9.44 10.68 -4.14
CA PHE A 194 8.56 10.78 -2.97
C PHE A 194 9.32 10.54 -1.66
N ALA A 195 10.27 9.59 -1.64
CA ALA A 195 11.13 9.40 -0.46
C ALA A 195 12.03 10.63 -0.22
N LEU A 196 12.59 11.23 -1.28
CA LEU A 196 13.42 12.43 -1.17
C LEU A 196 12.64 13.63 -0.64
N ILE A 197 11.44 13.91 -1.17
CA ILE A 197 10.64 15.05 -0.73
C ILE A 197 10.05 14.85 0.67
N SER A 198 9.68 13.61 1.03
CA SER A 198 9.29 13.24 2.39
C SER A 198 10.44 13.42 3.39
N LEU A 199 11.68 13.05 3.01
CA LEU A 199 12.86 13.27 3.85
C LEU A 199 13.13 14.76 4.02
N ALA A 200 12.98 15.54 2.96
CA ALA A 200 13.09 16.99 3.03
C ALA A 200 12.10 17.61 4.02
N LEU A 201 10.85 17.13 4.02
CA LEU A 201 9.83 17.57 4.98
C LEU A 201 10.20 17.22 6.42
N ALA A 202 10.61 15.97 6.67
CA ALA A 202 11.04 15.54 8.00
C ALA A 202 12.23 16.37 8.51
N GLU A 203 13.22 16.64 7.65
CA GLU A 203 14.36 17.49 7.99
C GLU A 203 13.95 18.94 8.31
N ALA A 204 13.02 19.51 7.53
CA ALA A 204 12.54 20.88 7.77
C ALA A 204 11.81 21.00 9.11
N GLU A 205 10.93 20.04 9.44
CA GLU A 205 10.22 19.98 10.72
C GLU A 205 11.17 19.78 11.91
N LEU A 206 12.34 19.15 11.69
CA LEU A 206 13.42 19.03 12.68
C LEU A 206 14.33 20.26 12.73
N GLY A 207 14.12 21.27 11.88
CA GLY A 207 14.95 22.48 11.80
C GLY A 207 16.26 22.33 11.03
N ASN A 208 16.47 21.20 10.35
CA ASN A 208 17.66 20.92 9.54
C ASN A 208 17.47 21.49 8.12
N CYS A 209 17.37 22.82 8.03
CA CYS A 209 16.97 23.50 6.81
C CYS A 209 17.94 23.29 5.62
N LEU A 210 19.23 23.12 5.90
CA LEU A 210 20.23 22.93 4.84
C LEU A 210 20.03 21.60 4.12
N GLU A 211 19.86 20.52 4.87
CA GLU A 211 19.56 19.18 4.38
C GLU A 211 18.18 19.14 3.72
N ALA A 212 17.17 19.77 4.34
CA ALA A 212 15.82 19.84 3.81
C ALA A 212 15.78 20.43 2.39
N LEU A 213 16.42 21.58 2.18
CA LEU A 213 16.47 22.23 0.87
C LEU A 213 17.24 21.40 -0.17
N GLN A 214 18.30 20.69 0.25
CA GLN A 214 19.05 19.80 -0.64
C GLN A 214 18.20 18.61 -1.13
N PHE A 215 17.53 17.90 -0.22
CA PHE A 215 16.67 16.77 -0.57
C PHE A 215 15.45 17.22 -1.39
N SER A 216 14.86 18.36 -1.02
CA SER A 216 13.74 18.95 -1.77
C SER A 216 14.14 19.25 -3.21
N THR A 217 15.30 19.87 -3.41
CA THR A 217 15.84 20.16 -4.75
C THR A 217 16.07 18.87 -5.56
N LYS A 218 16.61 17.81 -4.94
CA LYS A 218 16.81 16.52 -5.60
C LYS A 218 15.48 15.89 -6.02
N GLY A 219 14.49 15.81 -5.12
CA GLY A 219 13.17 15.26 -5.43
C GLY A 219 12.49 15.99 -6.59
N CYS A 220 12.47 17.33 -6.54
CA CYS A 220 11.93 18.16 -7.61
C CYS A 220 12.70 18.05 -8.93
N SER A 221 14.00 17.73 -8.91
CA SER A 221 14.76 17.58 -10.16
C SER A 221 14.37 16.32 -10.95
N ILE A 222 13.79 15.32 -10.28
CA ILE A 222 13.37 14.04 -10.89
C ILE A 222 11.95 14.17 -11.46
N LEU A 223 11.02 14.75 -10.69
CA LEU A 223 9.65 15.02 -11.10
C LEU A 223 9.32 16.53 -10.93
N PRO A 224 9.79 17.39 -11.84
CA PRO A 224 9.67 18.84 -11.70
C PRO A 224 8.25 19.38 -11.87
N GLU A 225 7.35 18.64 -12.49
CA GLU A 225 5.97 19.08 -12.75
C GLU A 225 4.94 18.32 -11.90
N ASP A 226 5.39 17.47 -10.97
CA ASP A 226 4.47 16.77 -10.09
C ASP A 226 3.92 17.74 -9.02
N PRO A 227 2.59 17.96 -8.98
CA PRO A 227 2.00 18.95 -8.10
C PRO A 227 2.15 18.61 -6.61
N ASN A 228 2.19 17.33 -6.23
CA ASN A 228 2.34 16.92 -4.83
C ASN A 228 3.76 17.19 -4.35
N ILE A 229 4.76 16.88 -5.17
CA ILE A 229 6.17 17.18 -4.87
C ILE A 229 6.38 18.69 -4.76
N ARG A 230 5.81 19.47 -5.68
CA ARG A 230 5.88 20.93 -5.63
C ARG A 230 5.17 21.54 -4.42
N PHE A 231 4.03 20.97 -4.02
CA PHE A 231 3.34 21.37 -2.81
C PHE A 231 4.21 21.14 -1.56
N VAL A 232 4.80 19.95 -1.40
CA VAL A 232 5.69 19.67 -0.26
C VAL A 232 6.96 20.52 -0.34
N GLN A 233 7.49 20.80 -1.53
CA GLN A 233 8.60 21.74 -1.72
C GLN A 233 8.25 23.12 -1.16
N ALA A 234 7.08 23.67 -1.47
CA ALA A 234 6.66 24.96 -0.94
C ALA A 234 6.64 24.95 0.59
N ARG A 235 6.10 23.88 1.20
CA ARG A 235 6.10 23.72 2.66
C ARG A 235 7.49 23.67 3.25
N VAL A 236 8.41 22.89 2.65
CA VAL A 236 9.82 22.86 3.08
C VAL A 236 10.44 24.25 2.99
N VAL A 237 10.24 24.97 1.89
CA VAL A 237 10.77 26.32 1.67
C VAL A 237 10.22 27.31 2.70
N ARG A 238 8.94 27.24 3.05
CA ARG A 238 8.34 28.06 4.11
C ARG A 238 8.96 27.75 5.47
N LEU A 239 8.98 26.47 5.87
CA LEU A 239 9.57 26.03 7.14
C LEU A 239 11.05 26.43 7.28
N CYS A 240 11.76 26.54 6.15
CA CYS A 240 13.14 27.02 6.10
C CYS A 240 13.27 28.57 6.06
N GLY A 241 12.19 29.31 6.30
CA GLY A 241 12.19 30.77 6.46
C GLY A 241 12.02 31.57 5.18
N SER A 242 11.51 30.97 4.10
CA SER A 242 11.30 31.65 2.80
C SER A 242 9.82 31.65 2.36
N PRO A 243 8.88 32.17 3.16
CA PRO A 243 7.43 32.10 2.88
C PRO A 243 7.02 32.77 1.56
N GLN A 244 7.72 33.82 1.13
CA GLN A 244 7.46 34.47 -0.17
C GLN A 244 7.71 33.50 -1.34
N GLN A 245 8.83 32.78 -1.32
CA GLN A 245 9.17 31.81 -2.35
C GLN A 245 8.22 30.60 -2.30
N ALA A 246 7.83 30.16 -1.10
CA ALA A 246 6.83 29.11 -0.93
C ALA A 246 5.50 29.50 -1.59
N MET A 247 5.03 30.74 -1.36
CA MET A 247 3.82 31.26 -1.98
C MET A 247 3.91 31.31 -3.52
N GLU A 248 5.06 31.70 -4.08
CA GLU A 248 5.27 31.67 -5.53
C GLU A 248 5.16 30.25 -6.11
N ILE A 249 5.71 29.25 -5.41
CA ILE A 249 5.60 27.84 -5.81
C ILE A 249 4.14 27.37 -5.73
N LEU A 250 3.43 27.70 -4.64
CA LEU A 250 2.01 27.34 -4.46
C LEU A 250 1.14 27.94 -5.58
N LEU A 251 1.28 29.23 -5.85
CA LEU A 251 0.46 29.91 -6.87
C LEU A 251 0.73 29.41 -8.31
N ALA A 252 1.84 28.73 -8.53
CA ALA A 252 2.15 28.07 -9.80
C ALA A 252 1.54 26.66 -9.94
N LEU A 253 0.97 26.09 -8.86
CA LEU A 253 0.33 24.77 -8.90
C LEU A 253 -0.93 24.77 -9.78
N PRO A 254 -1.31 23.63 -10.38
CA PRO A 254 -2.54 23.51 -11.15
C PRO A 254 -3.80 23.88 -10.36
N THR A 255 -4.82 24.41 -11.02
CA THR A 255 -6.07 24.89 -10.38
C THR A 255 -6.73 23.86 -9.46
N HIS A 256 -6.77 22.58 -9.85
CA HIS A 256 -7.37 21.54 -9.03
C HIS A 256 -6.65 21.34 -7.68
N MET A 257 -5.36 21.67 -7.58
CA MET A 257 -4.62 21.67 -6.32
C MET A 257 -4.96 22.90 -5.49
N GLN A 258 -5.12 24.06 -6.14
CA GLN A 258 -5.39 25.33 -5.48
C GLN A 258 -6.75 25.36 -4.75
N GLU A 259 -7.65 24.45 -5.14
CA GLU A 259 -8.98 24.29 -4.54
C GLU A 259 -8.99 23.35 -3.32
N THR A 260 -7.87 22.67 -3.03
CA THR A 260 -7.77 21.75 -1.89
C THR A 260 -7.62 22.50 -0.56
N GLU A 261 -8.21 21.96 0.51
CA GLU A 261 -8.08 22.53 1.86
C GLU A 261 -6.61 22.64 2.29
N MET A 262 -5.82 21.60 2.03
CA MET A 262 -4.40 21.55 2.34
C MET A 262 -3.60 22.67 1.66
N PHE A 263 -3.97 23.01 0.42
CA PHE A 263 -3.37 24.14 -0.29
C PHE A 263 -3.70 25.48 0.37
N LEU A 264 -4.98 25.69 0.67
CA LEU A 264 -5.46 26.95 1.26
C LEU A 264 -4.84 27.17 2.64
N GLU A 265 -4.71 26.12 3.44
CA GLU A 265 -4.02 26.15 4.74
C GLU A 265 -2.56 26.57 4.59
N GLU A 266 -1.81 25.92 3.70
CA GLU A 266 -0.38 26.21 3.51
C GLU A 266 -0.15 27.62 2.94
N LEU A 267 -1.01 28.08 2.04
CA LEU A 267 -1.00 29.46 1.55
C LEU A 267 -1.27 30.47 2.68
N ASN A 268 -2.22 30.17 3.57
CA ASN A 268 -2.51 31.01 4.72
C ASN A 268 -1.33 31.08 5.70
N PHE A 269 -0.60 29.98 5.93
CA PHE A 269 0.63 30.02 6.72
C PHE A 269 1.67 30.95 6.10
N CYS A 270 1.88 30.89 4.77
CA CYS A 270 2.80 31.81 4.07
C CYS A 270 2.38 33.28 4.29
N LYS A 271 1.10 33.58 4.12
CA LYS A 271 0.54 34.93 4.30
C LYS A 271 0.70 35.48 5.71
N GLN A 272 0.43 34.64 6.72
CA GLN A 272 0.59 35.00 8.12
C GLN A 272 2.05 35.33 8.46
N GLU A 273 3.00 34.51 8.01
CA GLU A 273 4.43 34.75 8.23
C GLU A 273 4.93 36.03 7.52
N LEU A 274 4.30 36.41 6.40
CA LEU A 274 4.59 37.63 5.65
C LEU A 274 3.84 38.88 6.17
N ASN A 275 2.86 38.73 7.07
CA ASN A 275 1.93 39.78 7.50
C ASN A 275 1.16 40.42 6.33
N VAL A 276 0.64 39.60 5.42
CA VAL A 276 -0.20 40.02 4.28
C VAL A 276 -1.54 39.29 4.30
N ASP A 277 -2.61 39.95 3.84
CA ASP A 277 -3.98 39.40 3.80
C ASP A 277 -4.25 38.54 2.56
#